data_AF-A0A2G9XS63-F1
#
_entry.id   AF-A0A2G9XS63-F1
#
_cell.length_a   1.000
_cell.length_b   1.000
_cell.length_c   1.000
_cell.angle_alpha   90.00
_cell.angle_beta   90.00
_cell.angle_gamma   90.00
#
_symmetry.space_group_name_H-M   'P 1'
#
loop_
_entity.id
_entity.type
_entity.pdbx_description
1 polymer ?
#
loop_
_entity_poly.entity_id
_entity_poly.type
_entity_poly.pdbx_seq_one_letter_code
_entity_poly.pdbx_strand_id
1 'polypeptide(L)'
;MLKKLVITIDGPAGAGKSTASKALAARLSCNYLDTGALYRAFAYKAKKEGVSPDNDEGLSAMGQRVNIRLQNKHDKPVVFVDDEEVTDEIRTEEISILASTVSARPCVRQILFALQRE
;
A
#
# COMPACT_ATOMS: atom_id res chain seq x y z
N MET A 1 -17.36 -23.62 1.08
CA MET A 1 -16.09 -22.94 0.72
C MET A 1 -15.15 -23.01 1.91
N LEU A 2 -13.90 -23.45 1.71
CA LEU A 2 -12.86 -23.34 2.74
C LEU A 2 -12.62 -21.86 3.04
N LYS A 3 -12.66 -21.47 4.33
CA LYS A 3 -12.26 -20.12 4.76
C LYS A 3 -10.78 -19.92 4.42
N LYS A 4 -10.45 -18.90 3.63
CA LYS A 4 -9.06 -18.45 3.44
C LYS A 4 -8.51 -18.02 4.81
N LEU A 5 -7.34 -18.54 5.18
CA LEU A 5 -6.63 -18.11 6.39
C LEU A 5 -6.07 -16.70 6.15
N VAL A 6 -6.48 -15.74 6.99
CA VAL A 6 -5.99 -14.35 6.95
C VAL A 6 -5.35 -14.06 8.30
N ILE A 7 -4.09 -13.59 8.28
CA ILE A 7 -3.33 -13.22 9.48
C ILE A 7 -2.97 -11.75 9.36
N THR A 8 -3.38 -10.94 10.32
CA THR A 8 -3.02 -9.51 10.42
C THR A 8 -1.94 -9.32 11.49
N ILE A 9 -0.93 -8.50 11.22
CA ILE A 9 0.20 -8.22 12.14
C ILE A 9 0.35 -6.70 12.27
N ASP A 10 -0.08 -6.15 13.40
CA ASP A 10 -0.12 -4.72 13.69
C ASP A 10 0.86 -4.30 14.79
N GLY A 11 1.19 -3.01 14.84
CA GLY A 11 2.13 -2.43 15.82
C GLY A 11 2.88 -1.19 15.26
N PRO A 12 3.68 -0.49 16.08
CA PRO A 12 4.30 0.79 15.70
C PRO A 12 5.34 0.66 14.58
N ALA A 13 5.65 1.76 13.90
CA ALA A 13 6.73 1.81 12.92
C ALA A 13 8.06 1.34 13.55
N GLY A 14 8.89 0.64 12.78
CA GLY A 14 10.17 0.10 13.27
C GLY A 14 10.08 -1.17 14.14
N ALA A 15 8.89 -1.64 14.53
CA ALA A 15 8.74 -2.85 15.38
C ALA A 15 9.07 -4.20 14.70
N GLY A 16 9.65 -4.20 13.50
CA GLY A 16 10.03 -5.44 12.79
C GLY A 16 8.86 -6.22 12.16
N LYS A 17 7.65 -5.65 12.11
CA LYS A 17 6.42 -6.31 11.61
C LYS A 17 6.57 -6.92 10.23
N SER A 18 7.14 -6.17 9.26
CA SER A 18 7.31 -6.67 7.90
C SER A 18 8.27 -7.87 7.86
N THR A 19 9.33 -7.85 8.67
CA THR A 19 10.28 -8.97 8.80
C THR A 19 9.58 -10.20 9.37
N ALA A 20 8.85 -10.05 10.48
CA ALA A 20 8.10 -11.14 11.10
C ALA A 20 7.01 -11.71 10.18
N SER A 21 6.28 -10.83 9.48
CA SER A 21 5.20 -11.21 8.57
C SER A 21 5.73 -12.01 7.37
N LYS A 22 6.84 -11.60 6.77
CA LYS A 22 7.48 -12.34 5.68
C LYS A 22 7.97 -13.72 6.13
N ALA A 23 8.60 -13.79 7.30
CA ALA A 23 9.06 -15.06 7.86
C ALA A 23 7.90 -16.02 8.16
N LEU A 24 6.79 -15.51 8.69
CA LEU A 24 5.59 -16.30 8.95
C LEU A 24 4.91 -16.78 7.65
N ALA A 25 4.76 -15.88 6.67
CA ALA A 25 4.18 -16.20 5.37
C ALA A 25 4.96 -17.33 4.66
N ALA A 26 6.30 -17.26 4.68
CA ALA A 26 7.16 -18.30 4.13
C ALA A 26 6.96 -19.66 4.83
N ARG A 27 6.88 -19.67 6.17
CA ARG A 27 6.68 -20.90 6.96
C ARG A 27 5.31 -21.53 6.76
N LEU A 28 4.29 -20.72 6.52
CA LEU A 28 2.90 -21.17 6.34
C LEU A 28 2.50 -21.32 4.85
N SER A 29 3.43 -21.11 3.92
CA SER A 29 3.16 -21.05 2.48
C SER A 29 1.96 -20.13 2.14
N CYS A 30 1.87 -19.01 2.84
CA CYS A 30 0.82 -18.00 2.67
C CYS A 30 1.34 -16.80 1.87
N ASN A 31 0.43 -16.09 1.20
CA ASN A 31 0.75 -14.82 0.55
C ASN A 31 1.02 -13.74 1.61
N TYR A 32 2.03 -12.89 1.37
CA TYR A 32 2.30 -11.69 2.14
C TYR A 32 1.74 -10.46 1.41
N LEU A 33 0.96 -9.64 2.09
CA LEU A 33 0.43 -8.38 1.58
C LEU A 33 0.98 -7.20 2.39
N ASP A 34 1.77 -6.34 1.76
CA ASP A 34 2.25 -5.09 2.37
C ASP A 34 1.21 -3.98 2.16
N THR A 35 0.24 -3.87 3.08
CA THR A 35 -0.77 -2.81 3.04
C THR A 35 -0.14 -1.42 3.14
N GLY A 36 1.01 -1.28 3.81
CA GLY A 36 1.74 -0.02 3.91
C GLY A 36 2.29 0.44 2.56
N ALA A 37 2.76 -0.49 1.72
CA ALA A 37 3.19 -0.18 0.36
C ALA A 37 2.05 0.37 -0.50
N LEU A 38 0.82 -0.13 -0.31
CA LEU A 38 -0.35 0.36 -1.03
C LEU A 38 -0.68 1.82 -0.69
N TYR A 39 -0.69 2.18 0.60
CA TYR A 39 -0.91 3.56 1.02
C TYR A 39 0.21 4.50 0.54
N ARG A 40 1.48 4.04 0.58
CA ARG A 40 2.61 4.83 0.09
C ARG A 40 2.60 5.02 -1.42
N ALA A 41 2.18 4.01 -2.19
CA ALA A 41 1.96 4.11 -3.62
C ALA A 41 0.85 5.12 -3.97
N PHE A 42 -0.26 5.09 -3.23
CA PHE A 42 -1.34 6.07 -3.39
C PHE A 42 -0.87 7.50 -3.06
N ALA A 43 -0.14 7.67 -1.96
CA ALA A 43 0.44 8.95 -1.57
C ALA A 43 1.45 9.46 -2.61
N TYR A 44 2.28 8.59 -3.18
CA TYR A 44 3.19 8.92 -4.27
C TYR A 44 2.43 9.49 -5.47
N LYS A 45 1.34 8.84 -5.89
CA LYS A 45 0.48 9.34 -6.97
C LYS A 45 -0.11 10.71 -6.63
N ALA A 46 -0.63 10.89 -5.42
CA ALA A 46 -1.17 12.15 -4.95
C ALA A 46 -0.15 13.29 -5.05
N LYS A 47 1.07 13.05 -4.56
CA LYS A 47 2.17 14.00 -4.65
C LYS A 47 2.53 14.33 -6.09
N LYS A 48 2.65 13.30 -6.94
CA LYS A 48 3.03 13.45 -8.36
C LYS A 48 2.01 14.27 -9.15
N GLU A 49 0.71 14.14 -8.84
CA GLU A 49 -0.36 14.91 -9.48
C GLU A 49 -0.67 16.25 -8.78
N GLY A 50 0.04 16.59 -7.69
CA GLY A 50 -0.22 17.80 -6.92
C GLY A 50 -1.57 17.81 -6.20
N VAL A 51 -2.14 16.63 -5.92
CA VAL A 51 -3.40 16.50 -5.17
C VAL A 51 -3.12 16.61 -3.68
N SER A 52 -3.70 17.64 -3.06
CA SER A 52 -3.58 17.85 -1.61
C SER A 52 -4.15 16.67 -0.81
N PRO A 53 -3.48 16.22 0.26
CA PRO A 53 -3.98 15.17 1.14
C PRO A 53 -5.27 15.56 1.91
N ASP A 54 -5.61 16.85 1.93
CA ASP A 54 -6.85 17.35 2.55
C ASP A 54 -8.02 17.49 1.56
N ASN A 55 -7.77 17.26 0.26
CA ASN A 55 -8.79 17.36 -0.78
C ASN A 55 -9.42 15.99 -1.07
N ASP A 56 -10.45 15.61 -0.31
CA ASP A 56 -11.13 14.31 -0.47
C ASP A 56 -11.69 14.06 -1.86
N GLU A 57 -12.23 15.10 -2.51
CA GLU A 57 -12.79 15.00 -3.86
C GLU A 57 -11.68 14.71 -4.88
N GLY A 58 -10.56 15.44 -4.78
CA GLY A 58 -9.37 15.21 -5.60
C GLY A 58 -8.77 13.83 -5.39
N LEU A 59 -8.64 13.39 -4.13
CA LEU A 59 -8.16 12.05 -3.80
C LEU A 59 -9.09 10.96 -4.37
N SER A 60 -10.40 11.18 -4.33
CA SER A 60 -11.38 10.24 -4.87
C SER A 60 -11.31 10.16 -6.40
N ALA A 61 -11.24 11.30 -7.08
CA ALA A 61 -11.15 11.35 -8.55
C ALA A 61 -9.85 10.74 -9.08
N MET A 62 -8.74 10.94 -8.36
CA MET A 62 -7.46 10.28 -8.66
C MET A 62 -7.54 8.78 -8.38
N GLY A 63 -8.11 8.39 -7.23
CA GLY A 63 -8.20 6.99 -6.82
C GLY A 63 -9.06 6.11 -7.73
N GLN A 64 -10.00 6.68 -8.47
CA GLN A 64 -10.75 5.96 -9.51
C GLN A 64 -9.92 5.61 -10.75
N ARG A 65 -8.77 6.28 -10.95
CA ARG A 65 -7.95 6.18 -12.16
C ARG A 65 -6.58 5.57 -11.90
N VAL A 66 -6.10 5.62 -10.66
CA VAL A 66 -4.80 5.09 -10.28
C VAL A 66 -4.76 3.57 -10.46
N ASN A 67 -3.68 3.08 -11.07
CA ASN A 67 -3.42 1.66 -11.17
C ASN A 67 -2.21 1.29 -10.30
N ILE A 68 -2.44 0.63 -9.17
CA ILE A 68 -1.35 0.18 -8.28
C ILE A 68 -1.18 -1.33 -8.43
N ARG A 69 0.03 -1.75 -8.81
CA ARG A 69 0.36 -3.18 -8.94
C ARG A 69 1.49 -3.55 -7.99
N LEU A 70 1.22 -4.50 -7.09
CA LEU A 70 2.23 -5.13 -6.25
C LEU A 70 2.64 -6.46 -6.89
N GLN A 71 3.91 -6.60 -7.25
CA GLN A 71 4.47 -7.80 -7.85
C GLN A 71 5.63 -8.34 -7.01
N ASN A 72 5.94 -9.62 -7.16
CA ASN A 72 7.18 -10.20 -6.63
C ASN A 72 8.11 -10.52 -7.79
N LYS A 73 9.30 -9.90 -7.81
CA LYS A 73 10.35 -10.14 -8.81
C LYS A 73 11.60 -10.66 -8.09
N HIS A 74 12.00 -11.90 -8.37
CA HIS A 74 13.13 -12.57 -7.70
C HIS A 74 13.06 -12.47 -6.16
N ASP A 75 11.92 -12.83 -5.57
CA ASP A 75 11.64 -12.75 -4.12
C ASP A 75 11.69 -11.36 -3.49
N LYS A 76 11.75 -10.30 -4.34
CA LYS A 76 11.67 -8.91 -3.89
C LYS A 76 10.30 -8.33 -4.26
N PRO A 77 9.60 -7.68 -3.32
CA PRO A 77 8.39 -6.95 -3.63
C PRO A 77 8.74 -5.70 -4.45
N VAL A 78 8.10 -5.57 -5.61
CA VAL A 78 8.20 -4.46 -6.56
C VAL A 78 6.84 -3.80 -6.65
N VAL A 79 6.82 -2.47 -6.64
CA VAL A 79 5.58 -1.69 -6.67
C VAL A 79 5.55 -0.81 -7.91
N PHE A 80 4.45 -0.88 -8.64
CA PHE A 80 4.18 0.00 -9.77
C PHE A 80 2.99 0.91 -9.47
N VAL A 81 3.13 2.17 -9.88
CA VAL A 81 2.03 3.14 -9.95
C VAL A 81 1.89 3.54 -11.41
N ASP A 82 0.73 3.25 -11.98
CA ASP A 82 0.47 3.31 -13.42
C ASP A 82 1.49 2.46 -14.18
N ASP A 83 2.39 3.05 -14.97
CA ASP A 83 3.42 2.33 -15.73
C ASP A 83 4.84 2.54 -15.15
N GLU A 84 4.95 3.18 -13.99
CA GLU A 84 6.23 3.49 -13.35
C GLU A 84 6.53 2.54 -12.20
N GLU A 85 7.75 2.00 -12.16
CA GLU A 85 8.25 1.31 -10.98
C GLU A 85 8.64 2.35 -9.92
N VAL A 86 8.07 2.25 -8.71
CA VAL A 86 8.24 3.24 -7.63
C VAL A 86 8.73 2.61 -6.32
N THR A 87 9.33 1.42 -6.39
CA THR A 87 9.62 0.56 -5.24
C THR A 87 10.43 1.26 -4.13
N ASP A 88 11.39 2.10 -4.51
CA ASP A 88 12.29 2.78 -3.57
C ASP A 88 11.79 4.20 -3.24
N GLU A 89 11.17 4.87 -4.20
CA GLU A 89 10.57 6.20 -4.08
C GLU A 89 9.49 6.22 -3.00
N ILE A 90 8.66 5.17 -2.97
CA ILE A 90 7.60 5.04 -1.96
C ILE A 90 8.13 4.76 -0.56
N ARG A 91 9.43 4.52 -0.37
CA ARG A 91 10.05 4.25 0.94
C ARG A 91 10.71 5.48 1.57
N THR A 92 10.70 6.61 0.86
CA THR A 92 11.19 7.86 1.42
C THR A 92 10.35 8.30 2.62
N GLU A 93 10.99 9.06 3.53
CA GLU A 93 10.32 9.60 4.72
C GLU A 93 9.14 10.49 4.34
N GLU A 94 9.34 11.34 3.33
CA GLU A 94 8.31 12.26 2.83
C GLU A 94 7.04 11.52 2.35
N ILE A 95 7.20 10.45 1.57
CA ILE A 95 6.05 9.63 1.13
C ILE A 95 5.44 8.87 2.31
N SER A 96 6.24 8.46 3.30
CA SER A 96 5.73 7.79 4.50
C SER A 96 4.86 8.70 5.36
N ILE A 97 5.25 9.97 5.52
CA ILE A 97 4.46 11.01 6.20
C ILE A 97 3.16 11.29 5.43
N LEU A 98 3.25 11.44 4.11
CA LEU A 98 2.08 11.67 3.27
C LEU A 98 1.12 10.48 3.32
N ALA A 99 1.64 9.26 3.27
CA ALA A 99 0.88 8.03 3.40
C ALA A 99 0.11 7.95 4.73
N SER A 100 0.76 8.33 5.84
CA SER A 100 0.09 8.43 7.14
C SER A 100 -1.10 9.39 7.08
N THR A 101 -0.88 10.57 6.50
CA THR A 101 -1.92 11.60 6.36
C THR A 101 -3.09 11.13 5.50
N VAL A 102 -2.83 10.59 4.31
CA VAL A 102 -3.90 10.12 3.41
C VAL A 102 -4.61 8.86 3.95
N SER A 103 -3.92 8.02 4.73
CA SER A 103 -4.54 6.83 5.34
C SER A 103 -5.61 7.16 6.39
N ALA A 104 -5.52 8.35 6.99
CA ALA A 104 -6.53 8.87 7.89
C ALA A 104 -7.83 9.26 7.16
N ARG A 105 -7.80 9.49 5.84
CA ARG A 105 -8.97 9.86 5.04
C ARG A 105 -9.87 8.64 4.76
N PRO A 106 -11.16 8.67 5.13
CA PRO A 106 -12.08 7.57 4.86
C PRO A 106 -12.22 7.20 3.38
N CYS A 107 -12.22 8.17 2.47
CA CYS A 107 -12.33 7.95 1.03
C CYS A 107 -11.15 7.10 0.50
N VAL A 108 -9.93 7.39 0.95
CA VAL A 108 -8.72 6.65 0.57
C VAL A 108 -8.81 5.21 1.06
N ARG A 109 -9.22 4.98 2.31
CA ARG A 109 -9.41 3.62 2.84
C ARG A 109 -10.42 2.82 2.02
N GLN A 110 -11.52 3.43 1.60
CA GLN A 110 -12.54 2.77 0.77
C GLN A 110 -12.01 2.40 -0.62
N ILE A 111 -11.28 3.30 -1.27
CA ILE A 111 -10.66 3.07 -2.58
C ILE A 111 -9.66 1.92 -2.49
N LEU A 112 -8.74 1.98 -1.53
CA LEU A 112 -7.71 0.96 -1.38
C LEU A 112 -8.27 -0.38 -0.92
N PHE A 113 -9.37 -0.39 -0.18
CA PHE A 113 -10.08 -1.63 0.17
C PHE A 113 -10.70 -2.31 -1.05
N ALA A 114 -11.25 -1.54 -1.99
CA ALA A 114 -11.77 -2.08 -3.24
C ALA A 114 -10.66 -2.75 -4.07
N LEU A 115 -9.48 -2.10 -4.15
CA LEU A 115 -8.31 -2.65 -4.85
C LEU A 115 -7.76 -3.95 -4.24
N GLN A 116 -8.01 -4.23 -2.96
CA GLN A 116 -7.54 -5.44 -2.28
C GLN A 116 -8.49 -6.65 -2.42
N ARG A 117 -9.71 -6.44 -2.94
CA ARG A 117 -10.73 -7.48 -3.06
C ARG A 117 -10.71 -8.19 -4.41
N GLU A 118 -10.03 -7.63 -5.40
CA GLU A 118 -9.71 -8.28 -6.68
C GLU A 118 -8.45 -9.14 -6.56
#